data_AF-Q97B00-F1
#
_entry.id   AF-Q97B00-F1
#
_cell.length_a   1.000
_cell.length_b   1.000
_cell.length_c   1.000
_cell.angle_alpha   90.00
_cell.angle_beta   90.00
_cell.angle_gamma   90.00
#
_symmetry.space_group_name_H-M   'P 1'
#
loop_
_entity.id
_entity.type
_entity.pdbx_description
1 polymer ?
#
loop_
_entity_poly.entity_id
_entity_poly.type
_entity_poly.pdbx_seq_one_letter_code
_entity_poly.pdbx_strand_id
1 'polypeptide(L)'
;MQSQLTDNLRAFVKQIKKSELISFDIETLVEDGKFLNNENIIAISYCTGDLNCNVFVAESEGEEETILQNFDLLLGNVKPAIILGYNHTGYDIPLISYKIRNFKDYKFWNIREYFGSAYTLDVMYLVKNLTGKIMKLEDAISLYLGKSELEAKMIPSLNGMGKGEAIKYLWKNERKKFETYSLNDSISTLKIFYKIMCDG
;
A
#
# COMPACT_ATOMS: atom_id res chain seq x y z
N MET A 1 11.14 -27.96 1.83
CA MET A 1 9.72 -27.56 1.90
C MET A 1 9.52 -26.07 1.64
N GLN A 2 10.28 -25.17 2.30
CA GLN A 2 10.22 -23.71 2.02
C GLN A 2 10.61 -23.34 0.58
N SER A 3 11.63 -23.97 -0.02
CA SER A 3 12.04 -23.68 -1.41
C SER A 3 10.93 -23.97 -2.43
N GLN A 4 10.26 -25.11 -2.31
CA GLN A 4 9.24 -25.56 -3.26
C GLN A 4 7.99 -24.68 -3.26
N LEU A 5 7.62 -24.10 -2.10
CA LEU A 5 6.51 -23.16 -2.01
C LEU A 5 6.83 -21.85 -2.73
N THR A 6 8.05 -21.34 -2.54
CA THR A 6 8.54 -20.13 -3.22
C THR A 6 8.64 -20.35 -4.73
N ASP A 7 9.12 -21.50 -5.18
CA ASP A 7 9.23 -21.83 -6.61
C ASP A 7 7.86 -21.90 -7.30
N ASN A 8 6.87 -22.51 -6.65
CA ASN A 8 5.50 -22.55 -7.16
C ASN A 8 4.88 -21.16 -7.23
N LEU A 9 5.09 -20.31 -6.21
CA LEU A 9 4.59 -18.95 -6.21
C LEU A 9 5.27 -18.11 -7.31
N ARG A 10 6.57 -18.28 -7.53
CA ARG A 10 7.31 -17.64 -8.64
C ARG A 10 6.75 -18.06 -9.99
N ALA A 11 6.49 -19.36 -10.19
CA ALA A 11 5.90 -19.88 -11.42
C ALA A 11 4.48 -19.33 -11.66
N PHE A 12 3.69 -19.19 -10.61
CA PHE A 12 2.38 -18.55 -10.68
C PHE A 12 2.48 -17.06 -11.05
N VAL A 13 3.32 -16.29 -10.36
CA VAL A 13 3.50 -14.85 -10.62
C VAL A 13 3.95 -14.58 -12.05
N LYS A 14 4.81 -15.43 -12.62
CA LYS A 14 5.26 -15.31 -14.02
C LYS A 14 4.14 -15.49 -15.06
N GLN A 15 3.01 -16.08 -14.69
CA GLN A 15 1.85 -16.26 -15.57
C GLN A 15 0.86 -15.09 -15.50
N ILE A 16 0.94 -14.28 -14.44
CA ILE A 16 0.04 -13.14 -14.24
C ILE A 16 0.49 -11.98 -15.11
N LYS A 17 -0.46 -11.31 -15.79
CA LYS A 17 -0.14 -10.09 -16.53
C LYS A 17 0.22 -8.99 -15.56
N LYS A 18 1.24 -8.19 -15.89
CA LYS A 18 1.63 -7.03 -15.06
C LYS A 18 0.47 -6.08 -14.77
N SER A 19 -0.47 -5.93 -15.71
CA SER A 19 -1.67 -5.11 -15.56
C SER A 19 -2.69 -5.67 -14.56
N GLU A 20 -2.61 -6.96 -14.20
CA GLU A 20 -3.51 -7.64 -13.25
C GLU A 20 -2.88 -7.69 -11.83
N LEU A 21 -1.79 -6.96 -11.62
CA LEU A 21 -1.10 -6.85 -10.34
C LEU A 21 -1.17 -5.39 -9.88
N ILE A 22 -1.59 -5.18 -8.64
CA ILE A 22 -1.60 -3.86 -8.00
C ILE A 22 -0.87 -3.93 -6.66
N SER A 23 -0.05 -2.93 -6.36
CA SER A 23 0.46 -2.65 -5.03
C SER A 23 -0.20 -1.38 -4.52
N PHE A 24 -0.67 -1.35 -3.27
CA PHE A 24 -1.24 -0.15 -2.68
C PHE A 24 -0.81 0.02 -1.22
N ASP A 25 -0.95 1.25 -0.72
CA ASP A 25 -0.69 1.68 0.65
C ASP A 25 -1.64 2.84 1.00
N ILE A 26 -2.02 2.99 2.27
CA ILE A 26 -2.88 4.08 2.73
C ILE A 26 -2.17 4.98 3.73
N GLU A 27 -2.46 6.27 3.64
CA GLU A 27 -2.05 7.24 4.66
C GLU A 27 -3.29 7.73 5.43
N THR A 28 -3.14 7.76 6.76
CA THR A 28 -4.24 8.10 7.68
C THR A 28 -3.89 9.25 8.60
N LEU A 29 -4.92 9.98 9.03
CA LEU A 29 -4.84 10.88 10.17
C LEU A 29 -5.46 10.21 11.38
N VAL A 30 -4.68 10.13 12.46
CA VAL A 30 -5.11 9.58 13.74
C VAL A 30 -5.35 10.75 14.69
N GLU A 31 -6.57 10.89 15.20
CA GLU A 31 -6.91 11.95 16.16
C GLU A 31 -6.52 11.58 17.61
N ASP A 32 -6.69 10.31 18.01
CA ASP A 32 -6.57 9.87 19.40
C ASP A 32 -5.39 8.90 19.68
N GLY A 33 -4.48 8.75 18.71
CA GLY A 33 -3.32 7.84 18.81
C GLY A 33 -3.64 6.34 18.88
N LYS A 34 -4.91 5.94 18.66
CA LYS A 34 -5.34 4.53 18.66
C LYS A 34 -5.55 4.03 17.24
N PHE A 35 -4.84 2.96 16.89
CA PHE A 35 -4.97 2.29 15.59
C PHE A 35 -6.37 1.72 15.36
N LEU A 36 -6.86 1.78 14.12
CA LEU A 36 -8.17 1.27 13.69
C LEU A 36 -9.37 1.91 14.39
N ASN A 37 -9.19 3.07 15.01
CA ASN A 37 -10.27 3.79 15.69
C ASN A 37 -10.22 5.28 15.36
N ASN A 38 -11.32 5.82 14.81
CA ASN A 38 -11.47 7.23 14.41
C ASN A 38 -10.35 7.76 13.48
N GLU A 39 -9.71 6.90 12.70
CA GLU A 39 -8.69 7.30 11.73
C GLU A 39 -9.36 7.70 10.41
N ASN A 40 -8.93 8.78 9.78
CA ASN A 40 -9.42 9.18 8.46
C ASN A 40 -8.38 8.85 7.39
N ILE A 41 -8.75 8.06 6.38
CA ILE A 41 -7.91 7.83 5.20
C ILE A 41 -7.84 9.14 4.41
N ILE A 42 -6.64 9.69 4.29
CA ILE A 42 -6.36 10.92 3.54
C ILE A 42 -5.66 10.66 2.22
N ALA A 43 -5.08 9.47 2.04
CA ALA A 43 -4.59 9.04 0.74
C ALA A 43 -4.62 7.52 0.56
N ILE A 44 -4.73 7.11 -0.70
CA ILE A 44 -4.44 5.75 -1.15
C ILE A 44 -3.47 5.89 -2.32
N SER A 45 -2.24 5.44 -2.13
CA SER A 45 -1.28 5.31 -3.22
C SER A 45 -1.38 3.93 -3.85
N TYR A 46 -1.09 3.84 -5.15
CA TYR A 46 -1.00 2.55 -5.81
C TYR A 46 -0.02 2.57 -6.97
N CYS A 47 0.42 1.37 -7.35
CA CYS A 47 1.15 1.09 -8.57
C CYS A 47 0.63 -0.21 -9.19
N THR A 48 0.36 -0.20 -10.49
CA THR A 48 0.18 -1.43 -11.25
C THR A 48 1.53 -2.11 -11.53
N GLY A 49 1.54 -3.39 -11.90
CA GLY A 49 2.76 -4.13 -12.12
C GLY A 49 3.65 -3.61 -13.26
N ASP A 50 3.14 -2.76 -14.14
CA ASP A 50 3.90 -2.04 -15.16
C ASP A 50 4.47 -0.70 -14.67
N LEU A 51 4.39 -0.43 -13.36
CA LEU A 51 4.85 0.80 -12.69
C LEU A 51 4.07 2.06 -13.07
N ASN A 52 2.83 1.92 -13.56
CA ASN A 52 1.92 3.06 -13.59
C ASN A 52 1.42 3.33 -12.18
N CYS A 53 1.85 4.46 -11.62
CA CYS A 53 1.66 4.80 -10.22
C CYS A 53 0.87 6.09 -10.07
N ASN A 54 -0.05 6.13 -9.11
CA ASN A 54 -0.83 7.32 -8.81
C ASN A 54 -1.24 7.34 -7.33
N VAL A 55 -1.73 8.49 -6.85
CA VAL A 55 -2.23 8.66 -5.50
C VAL A 55 -3.60 9.33 -5.55
N PHE A 56 -4.58 8.74 -4.90
CA PHE A 56 -5.82 9.43 -4.55
C PHE A 56 -5.60 10.13 -3.22
N VAL A 57 -5.78 11.45 -3.16
CA VAL A 57 -5.56 12.23 -1.94
C VAL A 57 -6.77 13.11 -1.68
N ALA A 58 -7.14 13.25 -0.41
CA ALA A 58 -8.21 14.13 0.05
C ALA A 58 -7.78 15.60 -0.09
N GLU A 59 -8.63 16.45 -0.64
CA GLU A 59 -8.44 17.90 -0.62
C GLU A 59 -8.81 18.52 0.73
N SER A 60 -9.74 17.88 1.46
CA SER A 60 -10.16 18.31 2.79
C SER A 60 -10.56 17.15 3.71
N GLU A 61 -10.71 17.45 5.00
CA GLU A 61 -11.32 16.53 5.95
C GLU A 61 -12.75 16.20 5.45
N GLY A 62 -13.11 14.91 5.43
CA GLY A 62 -14.42 14.44 4.95
C GLY A 62 -14.45 13.86 3.53
N GLU A 63 -13.36 13.93 2.75
CA GLU A 63 -13.30 13.34 1.39
C GLU A 63 -12.88 11.86 1.36
N GLU A 64 -12.84 11.19 2.52
CA GLU A 64 -12.51 9.76 2.63
C GLU A 64 -13.40 8.90 1.73
N GLU A 65 -14.71 9.19 1.67
CA GLU A 65 -15.63 8.45 0.81
C GLU A 65 -15.24 8.56 -0.67
N THR A 66 -14.91 9.77 -1.14
CA THR A 66 -14.49 10.02 -2.52
C THR A 66 -13.21 9.27 -2.88
N ILE A 67 -12.22 9.23 -1.98
CA ILE A 67 -10.99 8.45 -2.17
C ILE A 67 -11.33 6.96 -2.33
N LEU A 68 -12.18 6.42 -1.47
CA LEU A 68 -12.58 5.02 -1.51
C LEU A 68 -13.40 4.70 -2.78
N GLN A 69 -14.23 5.63 -3.25
CA GLN A 69 -14.98 5.48 -4.51
C GLN A 69 -14.01 5.42 -5.70
N ASN A 70 -13.01 6.31 -5.73
CA ASN A 70 -11.98 6.28 -6.77
C ASN A 70 -11.15 4.99 -6.74
N PHE A 71 -10.82 4.49 -5.55
CA PHE A 71 -10.15 3.21 -5.39
C PHE A 71 -11.03 2.04 -5.84
N ASP A 72 -12.32 2.06 -5.56
CA ASP A 72 -13.27 1.06 -6.06
C ASP A 72 -13.33 1.03 -7.59
N LEU A 73 -13.45 2.20 -8.22
CA LEU A 73 -13.43 2.32 -9.68
C LEU A 73 -12.11 1.83 -10.29
N LEU A 74 -10.98 2.15 -9.64
CA LEU A 74 -9.67 1.64 -10.05
C LEU A 74 -9.65 0.11 -10.07
N LEU A 75 -10.12 -0.54 -9.00
CA LEU A 75 -10.14 -2.01 -8.94
C LEU A 75 -11.05 -2.61 -10.01
N GLY A 76 -12.19 -1.98 -10.32
CA GLY A 76 -13.07 -2.40 -11.42
C GLY A 76 -12.42 -2.27 -12.81
N ASN A 77 -11.51 -1.31 -12.99
CA ASN A 77 -10.77 -1.11 -14.23
C ASN A 77 -9.58 -2.06 -14.36
N VAL A 78 -8.79 -2.19 -13.30
CA VAL A 78 -7.57 -3.02 -13.24
C VAL A 78 -7.91 -4.51 -13.20
N LYS A 79 -8.97 -4.86 -12.46
CA LYS A 79 -9.42 -6.24 -12.19
C LYS A 79 -8.28 -7.12 -11.67
N PRO A 80 -7.66 -6.76 -10.53
CA PRO A 80 -6.43 -7.38 -10.09
C PRO A 80 -6.63 -8.87 -9.76
N ALA A 81 -5.72 -9.69 -10.24
CA ALA A 81 -5.54 -11.08 -9.79
C ALA A 81 -4.67 -11.14 -8.52
N ILE A 82 -3.75 -10.19 -8.36
CA ILE A 82 -2.86 -10.07 -7.19
C ILE A 82 -2.92 -8.65 -6.62
N ILE A 83 -3.09 -8.56 -5.30
CA ILE A 83 -3.02 -7.32 -4.53
C ILE A 83 -1.82 -7.40 -3.58
N LEU A 84 -0.93 -6.42 -3.67
CA LEU A 84 0.29 -6.25 -2.90
C LEU A 84 0.21 -5.01 -2.00
N GLY A 85 1.11 -4.96 -1.04
CA GLY A 85 1.28 -3.90 -0.04
C GLY A 85 2.12 -4.47 1.11
N TYR A 86 2.49 -3.61 2.07
CA TYR A 86 3.41 -3.99 3.14
C TYR A 86 2.69 -3.90 4.48
N ASN A 87 2.43 -5.04 5.13
CA ASN A 87 1.53 -5.15 6.28
C ASN A 87 0.06 -4.78 5.97
N HIS A 88 -0.33 -4.76 4.68
CA HIS A 88 -1.70 -4.38 4.28
C HIS A 88 -2.76 -5.35 4.80
N THR A 89 -2.40 -6.62 5.03
CA THR A 89 -3.35 -7.62 5.54
C THR A 89 -3.61 -7.42 7.03
N GLY A 90 -2.65 -6.81 7.72
CA GLY A 90 -2.73 -6.49 9.14
C GLY A 90 -3.36 -5.12 9.45
N TYR A 91 -3.39 -4.19 8.48
CA TYR A 91 -3.85 -2.81 8.73
C TYR A 91 -4.76 -2.26 7.61
N ASP A 92 -4.23 -2.06 6.41
CA ASP A 92 -4.90 -1.32 5.33
C ASP A 92 -6.23 -1.95 4.89
N ILE A 93 -6.20 -3.24 4.55
CA ILE A 93 -7.37 -3.99 4.11
C ILE A 93 -8.44 -4.05 5.21
N PRO A 94 -8.11 -4.40 6.48
CA PRO A 94 -9.05 -4.30 7.59
C PRO A 94 -9.66 -2.91 7.76
N LEU A 95 -8.87 -1.84 7.68
CA LEU A 95 -9.36 -0.48 7.85
C LEU A 95 -10.32 -0.10 6.73
N ILE A 96 -9.94 -0.29 5.46
CA ILE A 96 -10.82 -0.04 4.31
C ILE A 96 -12.11 -0.86 4.44
N SER A 97 -11.99 -2.15 4.78
CA SER A 97 -13.14 -3.05 4.94
C SER A 97 -14.10 -2.59 6.04
N TYR A 98 -13.58 -2.01 7.12
CA TYR A 98 -14.38 -1.40 8.18
C TYR A 98 -15.08 -0.13 7.68
N LYS A 99 -14.33 0.77 7.02
CA LYS A 99 -14.84 2.05 6.51
C LYS A 99 -15.99 1.88 5.50
N ILE A 100 -15.82 1.02 4.50
CA ILE A 100 -16.84 0.80 3.44
C ILE A 100 -18.14 0.16 3.94
N ARG A 101 -18.17 -0.37 5.17
CA ARG A 101 -19.41 -0.86 5.81
C ARG A 101 -20.24 0.28 6.40
N ASN A 102 -19.61 1.39 6.75
CA ASN A 102 -20.24 2.54 7.39
C ASN A 102 -20.84 3.53 6.38
N PHE A 103 -20.33 3.55 5.14
CA PHE A 103 -20.92 4.32 4.03
C PHE A 103 -22.16 3.61 3.48
N LYS A 104 -23.32 4.28 3.56
CA LYS A 104 -24.62 3.70 3.17
C LYS A 104 -24.98 3.96 1.71
N ASP A 105 -24.54 5.11 1.20
CA ASP A 105 -25.01 5.69 -0.06
C ASP A 105 -24.27 5.13 -1.28
N TYR A 106 -23.01 4.75 -1.12
CA TYR A 106 -22.23 4.09 -2.17
C TYR A 106 -22.07 2.60 -1.93
N LYS A 107 -22.04 1.81 -3.01
CA LYS A 107 -21.77 0.37 -2.96
C LYS A 107 -20.38 0.09 -3.53
N PHE A 108 -19.43 -0.17 -2.65
CA PHE A 108 -18.04 -0.52 -2.96
C PHE A 108 -17.92 -1.98 -3.42
N TRP A 109 -18.56 -2.33 -4.53
CA TRP A 109 -18.63 -3.71 -5.01
C TRP A 109 -17.28 -4.23 -5.48
N ASN A 110 -16.48 -3.40 -6.17
CA ASN A 110 -15.18 -3.84 -6.67
C ASN A 110 -14.19 -4.07 -5.53
N ILE A 111 -14.15 -3.19 -4.52
CA ILE A 111 -13.34 -3.43 -3.32
C ILE A 111 -13.75 -4.75 -2.67
N ARG A 112 -15.05 -4.98 -2.46
CA ARG A 112 -15.55 -6.22 -1.84
C ARG A 112 -15.22 -7.47 -2.66
N GLU A 113 -15.39 -7.39 -3.98
CA GLU A 113 -15.10 -8.47 -4.91
C GLU A 113 -13.61 -8.81 -4.86
N TYR A 114 -12.73 -7.85 -5.14
CA TYR A 114 -11.30 -8.11 -5.30
C TYR A 114 -10.59 -8.35 -3.97
N PHE A 115 -11.03 -7.77 -2.85
CA PHE A 115 -10.49 -8.16 -1.54
C PHE A 115 -10.89 -9.61 -1.17
N GLY A 116 -11.97 -10.14 -1.72
CA GLY A 116 -12.44 -11.51 -1.49
C GLY A 116 -11.96 -12.54 -2.52
N SER A 117 -11.64 -12.11 -3.75
CA SER A 117 -11.33 -13.01 -4.87
C SER A 117 -9.87 -12.94 -5.34
N ALA A 118 -9.19 -11.80 -5.20
CA ALA A 118 -7.80 -11.67 -5.60
C ALA A 118 -6.85 -12.28 -4.57
N TYR A 119 -5.67 -12.71 -5.01
CA TYR A 119 -4.61 -13.14 -4.11
C TYR A 119 -3.99 -11.93 -3.42
N THR A 120 -4.24 -11.79 -2.12
CA THR A 120 -3.60 -10.78 -1.27
C THR A 120 -2.25 -11.30 -0.79
N LEU A 121 -1.16 -10.73 -1.31
CA LEU A 121 0.20 -11.11 -0.94
C LEU A 121 0.85 -9.97 -0.17
N ASP A 122 0.95 -10.17 1.14
CA ASP A 122 1.63 -9.23 2.02
C ASP A 122 3.14 -9.39 1.93
N VAL A 123 3.81 -8.35 1.40
CA VAL A 123 5.25 -8.41 1.15
C VAL A 123 6.05 -8.49 2.45
N MET A 124 5.51 -8.02 3.58
CA MET A 124 6.16 -8.17 4.88
C MET A 124 6.38 -9.65 5.23
N TYR A 125 5.40 -10.51 4.94
CA TYR A 125 5.52 -11.95 5.21
C TYR A 125 6.37 -12.68 4.17
N LEU A 126 6.41 -12.20 2.92
CA LEU A 126 7.38 -12.68 1.93
C LEU A 126 8.82 -12.43 2.41
N VAL A 127 9.11 -11.20 2.86
CA VAL A 127 10.40 -10.84 3.44
C VAL A 127 10.70 -11.71 4.68
N LYS A 128 9.75 -11.84 5.61
CA LYS A 128 9.91 -12.69 6.80
C LYS A 128 10.26 -14.13 6.46
N ASN A 129 9.63 -14.71 5.44
CA ASN A 129 9.88 -16.09 5.05
C ASN A 129 11.31 -16.31 4.53
N LEU A 130 11.93 -15.29 3.93
CA LEU A 130 13.30 -15.35 3.43
C LEU A 130 14.35 -15.00 4.47
N THR A 131 14.06 -14.02 5.34
CA THR A 131 15.03 -13.50 6.32
C THR A 131 14.88 -14.12 7.71
N GLY A 132 13.75 -14.79 7.97
CA GLY A 132 13.35 -15.28 9.28
C GLY A 132 12.85 -14.20 10.24
N LYS A 133 12.71 -12.93 9.81
CA LYS A 133 12.38 -11.80 10.68
C LYS A 133 11.28 -10.92 10.10
N ILE A 134 10.35 -10.48 10.95
CA ILE A 134 9.45 -9.37 10.61
C ILE A 134 10.27 -8.09 10.66
N MET A 135 10.26 -7.34 9.57
CA MET A 135 11.06 -6.12 9.38
C MET A 135 10.16 -4.97 8.97
N LYS A 136 10.54 -3.74 9.30
CA LYS A 136 9.84 -2.55 8.78
C LYS A 136 10.12 -2.41 7.29
N LEU A 137 9.26 -1.68 6.57
CA LEU A 137 9.45 -1.45 5.14
C LEU A 137 10.79 -0.75 4.86
N GLU A 138 11.22 0.18 5.71
CA GLU A 138 12.52 0.84 5.59
C GLU A 138 13.70 -0.14 5.63
N ASP A 139 13.64 -1.12 6.55
CA ASP A 139 14.68 -2.14 6.65
C ASP A 139 14.68 -3.08 5.44
N ALA A 140 13.48 -3.41 4.93
CA ALA A 140 13.33 -4.21 3.72
C ALA A 140 13.84 -3.46 2.46
N ILE A 141 13.56 -2.15 2.35
CA ILE A 141 14.10 -1.30 1.27
C ILE A 141 15.63 -1.30 1.33
N SER A 142 16.20 -1.08 2.50
CA SER A 142 17.66 -1.10 2.69
C SER A 142 18.28 -2.44 2.25
N LEU A 143 17.63 -3.55 2.60
CA LEU A 143 18.09 -4.90 2.26
C LEU A 143 18.01 -5.22 0.77
N TYR A 144 16.89 -4.89 0.11
CA TYR A 144 16.60 -5.36 -1.26
C TYR A 144 16.85 -4.35 -2.36
N LEU A 145 16.73 -3.05 -2.05
CA LEU A 145 16.80 -1.96 -3.04
C LEU A 145 18.02 -1.05 -2.82
N GLY A 146 18.46 -0.87 -1.57
CA GLY A 146 19.65 -0.11 -1.22
C GLY A 146 19.35 1.30 -0.66
N LYS A 147 20.42 2.08 -0.46
CA LYS A 147 20.37 3.35 0.28
C LYS A 147 19.65 4.46 -0.48
N SER A 148 19.81 4.55 -1.79
CA SER A 148 19.18 5.58 -2.64
C SER A 148 17.65 5.55 -2.53
N GLU A 149 17.07 4.36 -2.56
CA GLU A 149 15.64 4.13 -2.45
C GLU A 149 15.12 4.43 -1.04
N LEU A 150 15.91 4.11 -0.02
CA LEU A 150 15.58 4.47 1.35
C LEU A 150 15.55 5.99 1.54
N GLU A 151 16.55 6.70 1.03
CA GLU A 151 16.63 8.16 1.10
C GLU A 151 15.46 8.83 0.37
N ALA A 152 15.02 8.27 -0.77
CA ALA A 152 13.85 8.78 -1.50
C ALA A 152 12.53 8.64 -0.72
N LYS A 153 12.39 7.60 0.12
CA LYS A 153 11.21 7.39 0.97
C LYS A 153 11.15 8.33 2.18
N MET A 154 12.29 8.70 2.74
CA MET A 154 12.30 9.39 4.04
C MET A 154 11.54 10.73 3.98
N ILE A 155 10.56 10.89 4.87
CA ILE A 155 10.05 12.23 5.20
C ILE A 155 11.22 12.98 5.84
N PRO A 156 11.63 14.16 5.31
CA PRO A 156 12.58 15.00 6.00
C PRO A 156 12.07 15.23 7.42
N SER A 157 12.90 15.06 8.44
CA SER A 157 12.51 15.38 9.81
C SER A 157 12.09 16.85 9.87
N LEU A 158 10.78 17.11 9.84
CA LEU A 158 10.24 18.46 9.88
C LEU A 158 10.31 18.95 11.32
N ASN A 159 11.37 19.70 11.67
CA ASN A 159 11.46 20.47 12.91
C ASN A 159 11.07 19.75 14.22
N GLY A 160 11.40 18.46 14.37
CA GLY A 160 11.08 17.69 15.59
C GLY A 160 9.64 17.18 15.69
N MET A 161 8.84 17.28 14.62
CA MET A 161 7.49 16.71 14.54
C MET A 161 7.50 15.19 14.66
N GLY A 162 6.48 14.62 15.30
CA GLY A 162 6.19 13.19 15.23
C GLY A 162 5.74 12.78 13.81
N LYS A 163 5.80 11.48 13.47
CA LYS A 163 5.44 10.97 12.13
C LYS A 163 4.04 11.43 11.69
N GLY A 164 3.04 11.30 12.55
CA GLY A 164 1.66 11.70 12.24
C GLY A 164 1.50 13.21 12.04
N GLU A 165 2.21 14.03 12.83
CA GLU A 165 2.22 15.49 12.67
C GLU A 165 2.89 15.91 11.35
N ALA A 166 4.01 15.27 11.01
CA ALA A 166 4.71 15.50 9.76
C ALA A 166 3.83 15.12 8.55
N ILE A 167 3.14 13.98 8.59
CA ILE A 167 2.17 13.57 7.57
C ILE A 167 1.05 14.60 7.43
N LYS A 168 0.44 15.03 8.55
CA LYS A 168 -0.61 16.05 8.55
C LYS A 168 -0.11 17.38 7.97
N TYR A 169 1.11 17.79 8.32
CA TYR A 169 1.72 19.01 7.79
C TYR A 169 1.94 18.90 6.28
N LEU A 170 2.53 17.82 5.80
CA LEU A 170 2.78 17.58 4.38
C LEU A 170 1.47 17.60 3.59
N TRP A 171 0.43 16.92 4.09
CA TRP A 171 -0.89 16.90 3.47
C TRP A 171 -1.50 18.29 3.33
N LYS A 172 -1.48 19.10 4.40
CA LYS A 172 -2.11 20.43 4.40
C LYS A 172 -1.28 21.51 3.69
N ASN A 173 0.04 21.38 3.65
CA ASN A 173 0.93 22.49 3.25
C ASN A 173 1.86 22.16 2.07
N GLU A 174 2.18 20.89 1.83
CA GLU A 174 3.20 20.48 0.85
C GLU A 174 2.73 19.30 -0.02
N ARG A 175 1.61 19.48 -0.71
CA ARG A 175 0.90 18.42 -1.45
C ARG A 175 1.79 17.52 -2.31
N LYS A 176 2.68 18.07 -3.13
CA LYS A 176 3.57 17.26 -3.98
C LYS A 176 4.52 16.37 -3.19
N LYS A 177 5.02 16.85 -2.04
CA LYS A 177 5.90 16.06 -1.17
C LYS A 177 5.11 14.97 -0.47
N PHE A 178 3.88 15.26 -0.04
CA PHE A 178 2.96 14.27 0.50
C PHE A 178 2.65 13.15 -0.51
N GLU A 179 2.29 13.50 -1.74
CA GLU A 179 2.04 12.54 -2.81
C GLU A 179 3.27 11.68 -3.11
N THR A 180 4.45 12.30 -3.20
CA THR A 180 5.71 11.58 -3.44
C THR A 180 6.01 10.60 -2.30
N TYR A 181 5.85 11.04 -1.05
CA TYR A 181 6.04 10.20 0.12
C TYR A 181 5.08 9.01 0.12
N SER A 182 3.78 9.26 -0.05
CA SER A 182 2.75 8.20 -0.06
C SER A 182 2.97 7.21 -1.21
N LEU A 183 3.38 7.69 -2.39
CA LEU A 183 3.62 6.83 -3.56
C LEU A 183 4.83 5.90 -3.37
N ASN A 184 5.85 6.35 -2.65
CA ASN A 184 7.08 5.58 -2.47
C ASN A 184 6.86 4.25 -1.74
N ASP A 185 5.84 4.13 -0.90
CA ASP A 185 5.55 2.89 -0.17
C ASP A 185 4.98 1.82 -1.11
N SER A 186 4.05 2.21 -1.97
CA SER A 186 3.52 1.36 -3.06
C SER A 186 4.60 0.96 -4.07
N ILE A 187 5.44 1.91 -4.51
CA ILE A 187 6.53 1.64 -5.46
C ILE A 187 7.55 0.68 -4.85
N SER A 188 8.01 0.95 -3.63
CA SER A 188 9.05 0.17 -2.97
C SER A 188 8.58 -1.24 -2.71
N THR A 189 7.33 -1.41 -2.26
CA THR A 189 6.72 -2.71 -2.06
C THR A 189 6.69 -3.54 -3.34
N LEU A 190 6.26 -2.94 -4.45
CA LEU A 190 6.24 -3.59 -5.75
C LEU A 190 7.64 -3.97 -6.23
N LYS A 191 8.63 -3.08 -6.06
CA LYS A 191 10.03 -3.36 -6.42
C LYS A 191 10.64 -4.50 -5.59
N ILE A 192 10.39 -4.52 -4.28
CA ILE A 192 10.83 -5.62 -3.39
C ILE A 192 10.19 -6.93 -3.83
N PHE A 193 8.89 -6.93 -4.11
CA PHE A 193 8.19 -8.10 -4.63
C PHE A 193 8.85 -8.62 -5.91
N TYR A 194 9.11 -7.76 -6.89
CA TYR A 194 9.80 -8.18 -8.12
C TYR A 194 11.21 -8.69 -7.86
N LYS A 195 11.96 -8.07 -6.96
CA LYS A 195 13.31 -8.53 -6.59
C LYS A 195 13.30 -9.96 -6.05
N ILE A 196 12.29 -10.30 -5.26
CA ILE A 196 12.13 -11.62 -4.64
C ILE A 196 11.59 -12.65 -5.64
N MET A 197 10.61 -12.25 -6.47
CA MET A 197 9.78 -13.17 -7.24
C MET A 197 10.21 -13.33 -8.70
N CYS A 198 10.90 -12.34 -9.26
CA CYS A 198 11.29 -12.32 -10.67
C CYS A 198 12.80 -12.41 -10.88
N ASP A 199 13.58 -11.75 -10.01
CA ASP A 199 15.04 -11.65 -10.16
C ASP A 199 15.84 -12.72 -9.39
N GLY A 200 15.23 -13.32 -8.35
CA GLY A 200 15.83 -14.36 -7.53
C GLY A 200 15.40 -15.77 -7.93
#